data_AF-A0A1F5ETP3-F1
#
_entry.id   AF-A0A1F5ETP3-F1
#
_cell.length_a   1.000
_cell.length_b   1.000
_cell.length_c   1.000
_cell.angle_alpha   90.00
_cell.angle_beta   90.00
_cell.angle_gamma   90.00
#
_symmetry.space_group_name_H-M   'P 1'
#
loop_
_entity.id
_entity.type
_entity.pdbx_description
1 polymer ?
#
loop_
_entity_poly.entity_id
_entity_poly.type
_entity_poly.pdbx_seq_one_letter_code
_entity_poly.pdbx_strand_id
1 'polypeptide(L)'
;MQLDIYKNLNFSIGMAGIIDLAMLSVLLLLVIWLFALVANYKGTNDKVINYVGFGSVMIGLAHLFEIMMGYSSLGDVSFAVFFHRLLTTIGFVVIVFGLKYLMEK
;
A
#
# COMPACT_ATOMS: atom_id res chain seq x y z
N MET A 1 -20.86 -1.21 34.12
CA MET A 1 -21.25 -0.05 33.27
C MET A 1 -20.03 0.66 32.67
N GLN A 2 -19.15 1.33 33.42
CA GLN A 2 -17.94 1.96 32.83
C GLN A 2 -16.96 0.93 32.24
N LEU A 3 -16.73 -0.20 32.92
CA LEU A 3 -15.88 -1.30 32.41
C LEU A 3 -16.38 -1.91 31.09
N ASP A 4 -17.70 -2.02 30.91
CA ASP A 4 -18.31 -2.58 29.70
C ASP A 4 -18.21 -1.62 28.51
N ILE A 5 -18.31 -0.30 28.78
CA ILE A 5 -18.13 0.75 27.78
C ILE A 5 -16.68 0.78 27.28
N TYR A 6 -15.69 0.71 28.19
CA TYR A 6 -14.27 0.64 27.81
C TYR A 6 -13.93 -0.63 27.01
N LYS A 7 -14.52 -1.77 27.37
CA LYS A 7 -14.30 -3.04 26.65
C LYS A 7 -14.89 -2.99 25.24
N ASN A 8 -16.09 -2.42 25.08
CA ASN A 8 -16.71 -2.23 23.77
C ASN A 8 -15.97 -1.23 22.89
N LEU A 9 -15.46 -0.13 23.46
CA LEU A 9 -14.63 0.85 22.73
C LEU A 9 -13.33 0.21 22.24
N ASN A 10 -12.59 -0.49 23.10
CA ASN A 10 -11.36 -1.19 22.69
C ASN A 10 -11.63 -2.29 21.65
N PHE A 11 -12.74 -3.01 21.77
CA PHE A 11 -13.14 -4.01 20.78
C PHE A 11 -13.50 -3.38 19.43
N SER A 12 -14.21 -2.26 19.42
CA SER A 12 -14.56 -1.51 18.21
C SER A 12 -13.32 -0.92 17.53
N ILE A 13 -12.37 -0.40 18.30
CA ILE A 13 -11.10 0.16 17.78
C ILE A 13 -10.23 -0.98 17.19
N GLY A 14 -10.17 -2.14 17.86
CA GLY A 14 -9.48 -3.31 17.33
C GLY A 14 -10.12 -3.89 16.06
N MET A 15 -11.45 -3.93 16.00
CA MET A 15 -12.20 -4.40 14.82
C MET A 15 -12.05 -3.47 13.63
N ALA A 16 -12.15 -2.15 13.83
CA ALA A 16 -11.92 -1.16 12.76
C ALA A 16 -10.54 -1.35 12.13
N GLY A 17 -9.52 -1.58 12.97
CA GLY A 17 -8.17 -1.77 12.50
C GLY A 17 -7.93 -3.04 11.68
N ILE A 18 -8.58 -4.15 12.06
CA ILE A 18 -8.53 -5.40 11.31
C ILE A 18 -9.22 -5.24 9.94
N ILE A 19 -10.35 -4.53 9.90
CA ILE A 19 -11.08 -4.25 8.67
C ILE A 19 -10.21 -3.41 7.73
N ASP A 20 -9.56 -2.36 8.23
CA ASP A 20 -8.66 -1.51 7.44
C ASP A 20 -7.51 -2.33 6.83
N LEU A 21 -6.86 -3.19 7.62
CA LEU A 21 -5.80 -4.07 7.12
C LEU A 21 -6.30 -5.04 6.04
N ALA A 22 -7.49 -5.61 6.24
CA ALA A 22 -8.12 -6.51 5.28
C ALA A 22 -8.45 -5.79 3.96
N MET A 23 -9.07 -4.60 4.04
CA MET A 23 -9.38 -3.79 2.85
C MET A 23 -8.11 -3.39 2.09
N LEU A 24 -7.05 -2.99 2.80
CA LEU A 24 -5.78 -2.63 2.16
C LEU A 24 -5.11 -3.82 1.47
N SER A 25 -5.19 -5.00 2.09
CA SER A 25 -4.67 -6.24 1.50
C SER A 25 -5.42 -6.61 0.22
N VAL A 26 -6.76 -6.49 0.23
CA VAL A 26 -7.60 -6.72 -0.96
C VAL A 26 -7.29 -5.70 -2.05
N LEU A 27 -7.13 -4.42 -1.70
CA LEU A 27 -6.73 -3.37 -2.65
C LEU A 27 -5.38 -3.67 -3.29
N LEU A 28 -4.39 -4.11 -2.52
CA LEU A 28 -3.08 -4.48 -3.07
C LEU A 28 -3.21 -5.63 -4.08
N LEU A 29 -3.96 -6.68 -3.73
CA LEU A 29 -4.19 -7.82 -4.62
C LEU A 29 -4.94 -7.41 -5.90
N LEU A 30 -5.94 -6.53 -5.79
CA LEU A 30 -6.66 -5.98 -6.94
C LEU A 30 -5.74 -5.16 -7.84
N VAL A 31 -4.85 -4.33 -7.27
CA VAL A 31 -3.86 -3.57 -8.02
C VAL A 31 -2.93 -4.52 -8.78
N ILE A 32 -2.36 -5.53 -8.11
CA ILE A 32 -1.50 -6.53 -8.75
C ILE A 32 -2.25 -7.26 -9.89
N TRP A 33 -3.50 -7.66 -9.65
CA TRP A 33 -4.33 -8.36 -10.64
C TRP A 33 -4.67 -7.49 -11.85
N LEU A 34 -5.06 -6.23 -11.64
CA LEU A 34 -5.31 -5.27 -12.72
C LEU A 34 -4.06 -5.03 -13.56
N PHE A 35 -2.89 -4.92 -12.93
CA PHE A 35 -1.64 -4.78 -13.67
C PHE A 35 -1.29 -6.03 -14.47
N ALA A 36 -1.51 -7.23 -13.92
CA ALA A 36 -1.32 -8.48 -14.66
C ALA A 36 -2.25 -8.57 -15.89
N LEU A 37 -3.50 -8.08 -15.80
CA LEU A 37 -4.41 -8.02 -16.94
C LEU A 37 -3.95 -7.00 -18.00
N VAL A 38 -3.60 -5.79 -17.57
CA VAL A 38 -3.21 -4.69 -18.47
C VAL A 38 -1.87 -4.98 -19.17
N ALA A 39 -0.92 -5.61 -18.48
CA ALA A 39 0.35 -6.04 -19.07
C ALA A 39 0.19 -7.11 -20.17
N ASN A 40 -0.92 -7.85 -20.20
CA ASN A 40 -1.20 -8.84 -21.25
C ASN A 40 -1.98 -8.25 -22.44
N TYR A 41 -2.32 -6.95 -22.41
CA TYR A 41 -3.13 -6.33 -23.45
C TYR A 41 -2.26 -5.85 -24.63
N LYS A 42 -2.38 -6.54 -25.78
CA LYS A 42 -1.68 -6.23 -27.05
C LYS A 42 -1.97 -4.79 -27.51
N GLY A 43 -1.08 -3.86 -27.24
CA GLY A 43 -1.20 -2.45 -27.62
C GLY A 43 -0.67 -1.49 -26.58
N THR A 44 -0.44 -1.99 -25.36
CA THR A 44 0.05 -1.18 -24.26
C THR A 44 1.58 -1.26 -24.19
N ASN A 45 2.24 -0.14 -23.88
CA ASN A 45 3.70 -0.08 -23.83
C ASN A 45 4.17 -0.77 -22.54
N ASP A 46 4.46 -2.08 -22.62
CA ASP A 46 4.73 -2.98 -21.49
C ASP A 46 5.67 -2.36 -20.44
N LYS A 47 6.66 -1.57 -20.87
CA LYS A 47 7.59 -0.88 -19.98
C LYS A 47 6.93 0.18 -19.11
N VAL A 48 6.03 1.02 -19.65
CA VAL A 48 5.34 2.07 -18.89
C VAL A 48 4.44 1.45 -17.83
N ILE A 49 3.66 0.43 -18.22
CA ILE A 49 2.78 -0.30 -17.30
C ILE A 49 3.59 -0.95 -16.18
N ASN A 50 4.73 -1.57 -16.52
CA ASN A 50 5.57 -2.21 -15.51
C ASN A 50 6.12 -1.20 -14.49
N TYR A 51 6.58 -0.02 -14.95
CA TYR A 51 7.08 1.01 -14.03
C TYR A 51 5.95 1.59 -13.16
N VAL A 52 4.84 2.01 -13.77
CA VAL A 52 3.71 2.59 -13.03
C VAL A 52 3.11 1.55 -12.06
N GLY A 53 3.00 0.29 -12.51
CA GLY A 53 2.52 -0.82 -11.69
C GLY A 53 3.43 -1.15 -10.52
N PHE A 54 4.72 -1.30 -10.77
CA PHE A 54 5.68 -1.59 -9.72
C PHE A 54 5.72 -0.48 -8.67
N GLY A 55 5.72 0.79 -9.09
CA GLY A 55 5.68 1.91 -8.16
C GLY A 55 4.38 1.99 -7.36
N SER A 56 3.24 1.65 -7.97
CA SER A 56 1.95 1.58 -7.25
C SER A 56 1.92 0.47 -6.20
N VAL A 57 2.49 -0.70 -6.51
CA VAL A 57 2.64 -1.81 -5.55
C VAL A 57 3.55 -1.39 -4.39
N MET A 58 4.67 -0.70 -4.67
CA MET A 58 5.56 -0.21 -3.61
C MET A 58 4.86 0.76 -2.65
N ILE A 59 4.02 1.67 -3.16
CA ILE A 59 3.22 2.58 -2.32
C ILE A 59 2.21 1.79 -1.48
N GLY A 60 1.53 0.80 -2.07
CA GLY A 60 0.60 -0.06 -1.33
C GLY A 60 1.28 -0.86 -0.22
N LEU A 61 2.47 -1.40 -0.49
CA LEU A 61 3.30 -2.10 0.51
C LEU A 61 3.73 -1.18 1.65
N ALA A 62 4.04 0.09 1.37
CA ALA A 62 4.40 1.07 2.40
C ALA A 62 3.26 1.27 3.43
N HIS A 63 2.02 1.34 2.95
CA HIS A 63 0.85 1.51 3.81
C HIS A 63 0.51 0.23 4.58
N LEU A 64 0.63 -0.94 3.94
CA LEU A 64 0.48 -2.23 4.65
C LEU A 64 1.51 -2.37 5.77
N PHE A 65 2.77 -2.01 5.48
CA PHE A 65 3.84 -2.09 6.46
C PHE A 65 3.62 -1.14 7.64
N GLU A 66 3.18 0.10 7.37
CA GLU A 66 2.84 1.08 8.42
C GLU A 66 1.73 0.56 9.33
N ILE A 67 0.65 0.01 8.75
CA ILE A 67 -0.46 -0.54 9.50
C ILE A 67 -0.02 -1.75 10.34
N MET A 68 0.76 -2.67 9.76
CA MET A 68 1.30 -3.83 10.48
C MET A 68 2.22 -3.43 11.64
N MET A 69 3.09 -2.45 11.42
CA MET A 69 3.98 -1.90 12.46
C MET A 69 3.18 -1.17 13.55
N GLY A 70 2.14 -0.42 13.18
CA GLY A 70 1.26 0.30 14.10
C GLY A 70 0.43 -0.62 15.00
N TYR A 71 0.11 -1.83 14.54
CA TYR A 71 -0.53 -2.86 15.39
C TYR A 71 0.46 -3.64 16.25
N SER A 72 1.74 -3.69 15.88
CA SER A 72 2.76 -4.30 16.71
C SER A 72 3.14 -3.32 17.83
N SER A 73 2.93 -3.70 19.09
CA SER A 73 3.43 -2.92 20.24
C SER A 73 4.97 -2.89 20.35
N LEU A 74 5.67 -3.39 19.32
CA LEU A 74 7.09 -3.68 19.28
C LEU A 74 7.88 -2.75 18.32
N GLY A 75 7.21 -1.91 17.54
CA GLY A 75 7.85 -1.07 16.53
C GLY A 75 8.21 0.32 17.06
N ASP A 76 9.49 0.69 16.95
CA ASP A 76 9.90 2.09 17.09
C ASP A 76 9.16 2.92 16.03
N VAL A 77 8.22 3.77 16.45
CA VAL A 77 7.35 4.57 15.58
C VAL A 77 8.17 5.35 14.56
N SER A 78 9.38 5.79 14.96
CA SER A 78 10.33 6.51 14.10
C SER A 78 10.78 5.66 12.91
N PHE A 79 11.03 4.37 13.14
CA PHE A 79 11.47 3.42 12.11
C PHE A 79 10.35 3.08 11.13
N ALA A 80 9.13 2.86 11.62
CA ALA A 80 7.97 2.59 10.78
C ALA A 80 7.67 3.77 9.84
N VAL A 81 7.69 4.99 10.37
CA VAL A 81 7.49 6.22 9.58
C VAL A 81 8.62 6.42 8.57
N PHE A 82 9.87 6.16 8.94
CA PHE A 82 10.99 6.23 8.01
C PHE A 82 10.84 5.24 6.85
N PHE A 83 10.53 3.97 7.14
CA PHE A 83 10.34 2.93 6.12
C PHE A 83 9.16 3.25 5.19
N HIS A 84 8.05 3.73 5.76
CA HIS A 84 6.91 4.18 4.98
C HIS A 84 7.31 5.30 4.00
N ARG A 85 8.00 6.33 4.49
CA ARG A 85 8.48 7.45 3.65
C ARG A 85 9.46 7.00 2.58
N LEU A 86 10.34 6.07 2.89
CA LEU A 86 11.31 5.52 1.95
C LEU A 86 10.60 4.77 0.81
N LEU A 87 9.72 3.82 1.14
CA LEU A 87 9.00 3.01 0.15
C LEU A 87 8.07 3.85 -0.72
N THR A 88 7.34 4.80 -0.12
CA THR A 88 6.48 5.73 -0.88
C THR A 88 7.31 6.60 -1.82
N THR A 89 8.44 7.14 -1.37
CA THR A 89 9.34 7.93 -2.22
C THR A 89 9.88 7.12 -3.39
N ILE A 90 10.35 5.89 -3.15
CA ILE A 90 10.82 5.01 -4.23
C ILE A 90 9.66 4.71 -5.20
N GLY A 91 8.47 4.38 -4.69
CA GLY A 91 7.30 4.12 -5.51
C GLY A 91 6.93 5.30 -6.42
N PHE A 92 6.94 6.53 -5.89
CA PHE A 92 6.74 7.75 -6.68
C PHE A 92 7.81 7.93 -7.77
N VAL A 93 9.08 7.74 -7.42
CA VAL A 93 10.19 7.85 -8.40
C VAL A 93 9.99 6.86 -9.55
N VAL A 94 9.67 5.60 -9.25
CA VAL A 94 9.42 4.57 -10.27
C VAL A 94 8.24 4.96 -11.18
N ILE A 95 7.13 5.46 -10.61
CA ILE A 95 5.99 5.96 -11.40
C ILE A 95 6.42 7.10 -12.33
N VAL A 96 7.17 8.08 -11.82
CA VAL A 96 7.64 9.23 -12.60
C VAL A 96 8.53 8.79 -13.75
N PHE A 97 9.43 7.82 -13.54
CA PHE A 97 10.24 7.24 -14.63
C PHE A 97 9.37 6.52 -15.67
N GLY A 98 8.35 5.78 -15.23
CA GLY A 98 7.38 5.16 -16.14
C GLY A 98 6.64 6.18 -17.00
N LEU A 99 6.17 7.27 -16.40
CA LEU A 99 5.49 8.36 -17.10
C LEU A 99 6.41 9.11 -18.05
N LYS A 100 7.66 9.38 -17.64
CA LYS A 100 8.67 9.98 -18.52
C LYS A 100 8.87 9.15 -19.79
N TYR A 101 8.93 7.82 -19.66
CA TYR A 101 9.06 6.91 -20.81
C TYR A 101 7.84 6.97 -21.76
N LEU A 102 6.66 7.36 -21.27
CA LEU A 102 5.49 7.61 -22.11
C LEU A 102 5.65 8.91 -22.92
N MET A 103 6.24 9.95 -22.33
CA MET A 103 6.37 11.28 -22.93
C MET A 103 7.50 11.40 -23.96
N GLU A 104 8.50 10.53 -23.88
CA GLU A 104 9.62 10.48 -24.83
C GLU A 104 9.28 9.73 -26.13
N LYS A 105 8.02 9.34 -26.32
CA LYS A 105 7.51 8.57 -27.45
C LYS A 105 6.42 9.34 -28.20
#